data_AF-A0AAE1R043-F1
#
_entry.id   AF-A0AAE1R043-F1
#
_cell.length_a   1.000
_cell.length_b   1.000
_cell.length_c   1.000
_cell.angle_alpha   90.00
_cell.angle_beta   90.00
_cell.angle_gamma   90.00
#
_symmetry.space_group_name_H-M   'P 1'
#
loop_
_entity.id
_entity.type
_entity.pdbx_description
1 polymer ?
#
loop_
_entity_poly.entity_id
_entity_poly.type
_entity_poly.pdbx_seq_one_letter_code
_entity_poly.pdbx_strand_id
1 'polypeptide(L)'
;MHYCKDCGVHCAGALCYEIHLRGEKHKVKLQCSRDPSNKERNKRVRCDLCEIYCQDETLLEMHLKGKKHKAKEHVLEHGEKIKNENGQQFWCELCQIPCMNEETFTLHCNGKKHRKHLYVFEEEKKKTEAMDSAMPSFECI
;
A
#
# COMPACT_ATOMS: atom_id res chain seq x y z
N MET A 1 -41.48 -12.95 15.08
CA MET A 1 -40.02 -13.02 14.86
C MET A 1 -39.78 -13.55 13.46
N HIS A 2 -39.21 -12.75 12.56
CA HIS A 2 -38.99 -13.15 11.17
C HIS A 2 -37.49 -13.32 10.92
N TYR A 3 -37.09 -14.40 10.26
CA TYR A 3 -35.69 -14.71 10.03
C TYR A 3 -35.38 -14.76 8.53
N CYS A 4 -34.31 -14.06 8.12
CA CYS A 4 -33.82 -14.10 6.75
C CYS A 4 -32.68 -15.12 6.64
N LYS A 5 -32.89 -16.18 5.86
CA LYS A 5 -31.90 -17.24 5.61
C LYS A 5 -30.69 -16.72 4.81
N ASP A 6 -30.92 -15.86 3.83
CA ASP A 6 -29.87 -15.34 2.94
C ASP A 6 -28.94 -14.34 3.65
N CYS A 7 -29.46 -13.65 4.67
CA CYS A 7 -28.71 -12.65 5.43
C CYS A 7 -28.31 -13.11 6.83
N GLY A 8 -28.91 -14.18 7.36
CA GLY A 8 -28.65 -14.71 8.70
C GLY A 8 -29.15 -13.81 9.84
N VAL A 9 -30.11 -12.91 9.58
CA VAL A 9 -30.58 -11.91 10.55
C VAL A 9 -32.01 -12.18 11.00
N HIS A 10 -32.28 -11.86 12.27
CA HIS A 10 -33.61 -11.90 12.86
C HIS A 10 -34.20 -10.49 12.88
N CYS A 11 -35.31 -10.32 12.16
CA CYS A 11 -36.10 -9.10 12.10
C CYS A 11 -37.19 -9.13 13.19
N ALA A 12 -37.35 -8.00 13.86
CA ALA A 12 -38.26 -7.83 14.99
C ALA A 12 -39.76 -7.97 14.63
N GLY A 13 -40.13 -7.86 13.34
CA GLY A 13 -41.52 -7.98 12.89
C GLY A 13 -41.66 -8.11 11.36
N ALA A 14 -42.88 -8.42 10.90
CA ALA A 14 -43.19 -8.70 9.49
C ALA A 14 -42.87 -7.50 8.57
N LEU A 15 -43.24 -6.29 8.99
CA LEU A 15 -42.97 -5.07 8.22
C LEU A 15 -41.47 -4.80 8.06
N CYS A 16 -40.69 -4.99 9.13
CA CYS A 16 -39.23 -4.83 9.10
C CYS A 16 -38.58 -5.90 8.21
N TYR A 17 -39.14 -7.10 8.19
CA TYR A 17 -38.71 -8.18 7.31
C TYR A 17 -38.98 -7.86 5.83
N GLU A 18 -40.16 -7.34 5.48
CA GLU A 18 -40.45 -6.93 4.10
C GLU A 18 -39.56 -5.78 3.62
N ILE A 19 -39.32 -4.79 4.48
CA ILE A 19 -38.39 -3.68 4.19
C ILE A 19 -36.98 -4.22 4.01
N HIS A 20 -36.55 -5.17 4.86
CA HIS A 20 -35.27 -5.86 4.73
C HIS A 20 -35.13 -6.54 3.36
N LEU A 21 -36.14 -7.29 2.91
CA LEU A 21 -36.12 -7.99 1.61
C LEU A 21 -36.06 -7.03 0.41
N ARG A 22 -36.67 -5.86 0.51
CA ARG A 22 -36.64 -4.84 -0.57
C ARG A 22 -35.37 -3.99 -0.57
N GLY A 23 -34.61 -4.00 0.53
CA GLY A 23 -33.41 -3.19 0.71
C GLY A 23 -32.26 -3.56 -0.23
N GLU A 24 -31.50 -2.56 -0.67
CA GLU A 24 -30.34 -2.74 -1.56
C GLU A 24 -29.30 -3.69 -0.96
N LYS A 25 -29.11 -3.67 0.36
CA LYS A 25 -28.19 -4.57 1.07
C LYS A 25 -28.57 -6.04 0.93
N HIS A 26 -29.87 -6.37 0.94
CA HIS A 26 -30.36 -7.72 0.71
C HIS A 26 -30.23 -8.08 -0.78
N LYS A 27 -30.56 -7.16 -1.69
CA LYS A 27 -30.42 -7.37 -3.14
C LYS A 27 -28.98 -7.59 -3.60
N VAL A 28 -28.01 -6.85 -3.07
CA VAL A 28 -26.57 -7.05 -3.36
C VAL A 28 -26.10 -8.42 -2.85
N LYS A 29 -26.59 -8.86 -1.69
CA LYS A 29 -26.29 -10.20 -1.16
C LYS A 29 -26.93 -11.30 -2.01
N LEU A 30 -28.12 -11.09 -2.56
CA LEU A 30 -28.70 -12.02 -3.55
C LEU A 30 -27.92 -12.04 -4.88
N GLN A 31 -27.37 -10.90 -5.31
CA GLN A 31 -26.55 -10.82 -6.53
C GLN A 31 -25.14 -11.40 -6.36
N CYS A 32 -24.58 -11.39 -5.15
CA CYS A 32 -23.29 -12.03 -4.83
C CYS A 32 -23.39 -13.45 -4.26
N SER A 33 -24.59 -13.98 -3.97
CA SER A 33 -24.75 -15.28 -3.28
C SER A 33 -25.59 -16.31 -4.02
N ARG A 34 -25.95 -16.08 -5.29
CA ARG A 34 -26.44 -17.16 -6.16
C ARG A 34 -25.30 -17.77 -6.95
N ASP A 35 -24.53 -18.63 -6.30
CA ASP A 35 -23.93 -19.75 -7.01
C ASP A 35 -23.86 -20.99 -6.08
N PRO A 36 -24.72 -22.00 -6.28
CA PRO A 36 -24.63 -23.29 -5.58
C PRO A 36 -23.53 -24.22 -6.15
N SER A 37 -22.61 -23.71 -6.99
CA SER A 37 -21.52 -24.44 -7.63
C SER A 37 -20.17 -23.71 -7.52
N ASN A 38 -19.67 -23.41 -6.32
CA ASN A 38 -18.24 -23.08 -6.19
C ASN A 38 -17.54 -23.93 -5.13
N LYS A 39 -17.59 -25.25 -5.37
CA LYS A 39 -16.77 -26.24 -4.69
C LYS A 39 -15.36 -26.38 -5.30
N GLU A 40 -14.99 -25.59 -6.32
CA GLU A 40 -13.73 -25.83 -7.04
C GLU A 40 -13.17 -24.62 -7.81
N ARG A 41 -13.00 -23.47 -7.16
CA ARG A 41 -12.07 -22.42 -7.62
C ARG A 41 -11.86 -21.35 -6.53
N ASN A 42 -11.29 -21.77 -5.40
CA ASN A 42 -10.52 -20.85 -4.55
C ASN A 42 -9.18 -20.54 -5.25
N LYS A 43 -9.24 -20.07 -6.51
CA LYS A 43 -8.10 -19.56 -7.25
C LYS A 43 -7.85 -18.16 -6.75
N ARG A 44 -7.38 -18.04 -5.50
CA ARG A 44 -6.78 -16.79 -5.05
C ARG A 44 -5.63 -16.52 -5.99
N VAL A 45 -5.76 -15.48 -6.81
CA VAL A 45 -4.76 -15.18 -7.82
C VAL A 45 -3.69 -14.32 -7.17
N ARG A 46 -2.46 -14.80 -7.18
CA ARG A 46 -1.32 -14.12 -6.56
C ARG A 46 -0.70 -13.17 -7.57
N CYS A 47 -0.32 -11.99 -7.10
CA CYS A 47 0.59 -11.11 -7.80
C CYS A 47 2.00 -11.36 -7.25
N ASP A 48 2.92 -11.91 -8.04
CA ASP A 48 4.29 -12.19 -7.56
C ASP A 48 5.13 -10.92 -7.36
N LEU A 49 4.82 -9.83 -8.06
CA LEU A 49 5.53 -8.54 -7.91
C LEU A 49 5.17 -7.80 -6.61
N CYS A 50 3.93 -7.98 -6.15
CA CYS A 50 3.41 -7.35 -4.94
C CYS A 50 3.28 -8.33 -3.78
N GLU A 51 3.44 -9.62 -4.02
CA GLU A 51 3.21 -10.75 -3.11
C GLU A 51 1.84 -10.73 -2.42
N ILE A 52 0.85 -10.12 -3.08
CA ILE A 52 -0.52 -10.05 -2.57
C ILE A 52 -1.41 -11.10 -3.23
N TYR A 53 -2.39 -11.57 -2.49
CA TYR A 53 -3.41 -12.50 -2.97
C TYR A 53 -4.71 -11.74 -3.24
N CYS A 54 -5.15 -11.75 -4.50
CA CYS A 54 -6.43 -11.22 -4.93
C CYS A 54 -7.50 -12.32 -4.84
N GLN A 55 -8.73 -11.92 -4.50
CA GLN A 55 -9.85 -12.85 -4.35
C GLN A 55 -10.27 -13.46 -5.69
N ASP A 56 -10.16 -12.68 -6.78
CA ASP A 56 -10.58 -13.07 -8.12
C ASP A 56 -9.63 -12.50 -9.20
N GLU A 57 -9.69 -13.06 -10.41
CA GLU A 57 -8.90 -12.62 -11.57
C GLU A 57 -9.21 -11.17 -11.96
N THR A 58 -10.47 -10.75 -11.91
CA THR A 58 -10.89 -9.36 -12.20
C THR A 58 -10.29 -8.35 -11.21
N LEU A 59 -10.17 -8.74 -9.92
CA LEU A 59 -9.52 -7.93 -8.91
C LEU A 59 -8.01 -7.86 -9.13
N LEU A 60 -7.41 -8.96 -9.61
CA LEU A 60 -6.01 -8.96 -10.00
C LEU A 60 -5.78 -8.05 -11.21
N GLU A 61 -6.57 -8.12 -12.28
CA GLU A 61 -6.44 -7.22 -13.43
C GLU A 61 -6.54 -5.74 -13.03
N MET A 62 -7.47 -5.41 -12.14
CA MET A 62 -7.60 -4.06 -11.61
C MET A 62 -6.39 -3.68 -10.74
N HIS A 63 -5.85 -4.64 -9.97
CA HIS A 63 -4.60 -4.46 -9.23
C HIS A 63 -3.43 -4.16 -10.17
N LEU A 64 -3.25 -4.95 -11.24
CA LEU A 64 -2.18 -4.78 -12.25
C LEU A 64 -2.28 -3.40 -12.92
N LYS A 65 -3.50 -2.96 -13.27
CA LYS A 65 -3.74 -1.63 -13.85
C LYS A 65 -3.59 -0.48 -12.83
N GLY A 66 -3.50 -0.78 -11.54
CA GLY A 66 -3.45 0.21 -10.46
C GLY A 66 -2.11 0.95 -10.36
N LYS A 67 -2.17 2.23 -9.95
CA LYS A 67 -0.99 3.11 -9.78
C LYS A 67 0.09 2.51 -8.87
N LYS A 68 -0.30 1.72 -7.86
CA LYS A 68 0.62 1.05 -6.92
C LYS A 68 1.37 -0.12 -7.57
N HIS A 69 0.71 -0.88 -8.43
CA HIS A 69 1.34 -2.00 -9.14
C HIS A 69 2.26 -1.49 -10.24
N LYS A 70 1.77 -0.57 -11.08
CA LYS A 70 2.58 0.07 -12.14
C LYS A 70 3.85 0.73 -11.61
N ALA A 71 3.82 1.30 -10.41
CA ALA A 71 5.01 1.87 -9.77
C ALA A 71 6.06 0.81 -9.38
N LYS A 72 5.64 -0.42 -9.05
CA LYS A 72 6.55 -1.56 -8.76
C LYS A 72 7.01 -2.24 -10.05
N GLU A 73 6.13 -2.38 -11.04
CA GLU A 73 6.44 -2.94 -12.36
C GLU A 73 7.51 -2.13 -13.10
N HIS A 74 7.41 -0.79 -13.08
CA HIS A 74 8.41 0.11 -13.65
C HIS A 74 9.80 0.00 -13.01
N VAL A 75 9.90 -0.50 -11.77
CA VAL A 75 11.18 -0.73 -11.08
C VAL A 75 11.84 -2.05 -11.53
N LEU A 76 11.06 -3.00 -12.05
CA LEU A 76 11.53 -4.34 -12.41
C LEU A 76 11.75 -4.52 -13.92
N GLU A 77 10.94 -3.90 -14.79
CA GLU A 77 11.25 -3.90 -16.24
C GLU A 77 12.48 -3.04 -16.56
N HIS A 78 12.75 -1.99 -15.78
CA HIS A 78 14.02 -1.27 -15.80
C HIS A 78 14.97 -1.79 -14.71
N GLY A 79 15.25 -3.10 -14.76
CA GLY A 79 16.42 -3.72 -14.13
C GLY A 79 17.77 -3.24 -14.69
N GLU A 80 17.79 -2.10 -15.37
CA GLU A 80 19.00 -1.35 -15.68
C GLU A 80 19.11 -0.27 -14.63
N LYS A 81 20.15 -0.40 -13.80
CA LYS A 81 20.70 0.64 -12.93
C LYS A 81 20.41 1.99 -13.59
N ILE A 82 19.55 2.81 -13.00
CA ILE A 82 19.31 4.16 -13.52
C ILE A 82 20.60 4.94 -13.32
N LYS A 83 21.41 4.84 -14.36
CA LYS A 83 22.69 5.47 -14.58
C LYS A 83 22.41 6.36 -15.76
N ASN A 84 22.61 7.66 -15.59
CA ASN A 84 22.68 8.54 -16.74
C ASN A 84 23.83 8.09 -17.68
N GLU A 85 23.97 8.72 -18.85
CA GLU A 85 25.08 8.47 -19.79
C GLU A 85 26.49 8.55 -19.16
N ASN A 86 26.60 9.15 -17.97
CA ASN A 86 27.82 9.26 -17.16
C ASN A 86 27.91 8.25 -16.00
N GLY A 87 27.00 7.29 -15.87
CA GLY A 87 27.05 6.29 -14.80
C GLY A 87 26.59 6.76 -13.42
N GLN A 88 26.14 8.01 -13.28
CA GLN A 88 25.73 8.62 -12.02
C GLN A 88 24.29 8.22 -11.68
N GLN A 89 24.14 7.70 -10.47
CA GLN A 89 22.85 7.44 -9.82
C GLN A 89 22.55 8.62 -8.89
N PHE A 90 21.35 9.21 -8.98
CA PHE A 90 20.94 10.27 -8.06
C PHE A 90 20.21 9.63 -6.88
N TRP A 91 20.84 9.63 -5.70
CA TRP A 91 20.30 9.02 -4.50
C TRP A 91 20.09 10.08 -3.41
N CYS A 92 18.91 10.08 -2.81
CA CYS A 92 18.65 10.92 -1.65
C CYS A 92 18.87 10.13 -0.37
N GLU A 93 19.95 10.44 0.37
CA GLU A 93 20.30 9.79 1.63
C GLU A 93 19.22 9.97 2.71
N LEU A 94 18.62 11.16 2.75
CA LEU A 94 17.62 11.53 3.75
C LEU A 94 16.27 10.83 3.53
N CYS A 95 15.85 10.70 2.28
CA CYS A 95 14.57 10.08 1.93
C CYS A 95 14.72 8.62 1.52
N GLN A 96 15.95 8.13 1.35
CA GLN A 96 16.30 6.78 0.89
C GLN A 96 15.55 6.37 -0.37
N ILE A 97 15.51 7.27 -1.36
CA ILE A 97 14.90 7.01 -2.66
C ILE A 97 15.86 7.30 -3.81
N PRO A 98 15.85 6.45 -4.85
CA PRO A 98 16.55 6.74 -6.09
C PRO A 98 15.74 7.75 -6.91
N CYS A 99 16.42 8.74 -7.47
CA CYS A 99 15.90 9.69 -8.42
C CYS A 99 16.43 9.39 -9.81
N MET A 100 15.59 9.63 -10.82
CA MET A 100 15.84 9.13 -12.17
C MET A 100 16.92 9.94 -12.89
N ASN A 101 16.85 11.28 -12.77
CA ASN A 101 17.76 12.24 -13.39
C ASN A 101 18.11 13.38 -12.40
N GLU A 102 19.14 14.16 -12.71
CA GLU A 102 19.56 15.34 -11.93
C GLU A 102 18.41 16.33 -11.69
N GLU A 103 17.63 16.62 -12.73
CA GLU A 103 16.50 17.55 -12.64
C GLU A 103 15.43 17.03 -11.67
N THR A 104 15.12 15.73 -11.74
CA THR A 104 14.16 15.10 -10.81
C THR A 104 14.70 15.05 -9.38
N PHE A 105 16.00 14.87 -9.20
CA PHE A 105 16.67 14.91 -7.90
C PHE A 105 16.66 16.32 -7.31
N THR A 106 16.95 17.33 -8.13
CA THR A 106 16.93 18.74 -7.74
C THR A 106 15.52 19.17 -7.35
N LEU A 107 14.51 18.77 -8.13
CA LEU A 107 13.11 19.02 -7.79
C LEU A 107 12.69 18.26 -6.52
N HIS A 108 13.17 17.03 -6.33
CA HIS A 108 12.96 16.26 -5.12
C HIS A 108 13.52 16.98 -3.88
N CYS A 109 14.79 17.41 -3.93
CA CYS A 109 15.48 18.09 -2.83
C CYS A 109 14.81 19.43 -2.50
N ASN A 110 14.32 20.16 -3.50
CA ASN A 110 13.55 21.40 -3.31
C ASN A 110 12.07 21.16 -2.94
N GLY A 111 11.61 19.91 -2.93
CA GLY A 111 10.23 19.54 -2.70
C GLY A 111 9.79 19.67 -1.23
N LYS A 112 8.51 19.99 -1.03
CA LYS A 112 7.89 20.11 0.32
C LYS A 112 8.04 18.84 1.17
N LYS A 113 8.12 17.66 0.56
CA LYS A 113 8.30 16.38 1.26
C LYS A 113 9.71 16.22 1.82
N HIS A 114 10.73 16.46 0.98
CA HIS A 114 12.13 16.39 1.39
C HIS A 114 12.43 17.39 2.50
N ARG A 115 11.95 18.63 2.37
CA ARG A 115 12.13 19.68 3.39
C ARG A 115 11.57 19.31 4.78
N LYS A 116 10.48 18.54 4.84
CA LYS A 116 9.94 18.04 6.12
C LYS A 116 10.87 17.00 6.75
N HIS A 117 11.41 16.09 5.95
CA HIS A 117 12.38 15.11 6.45
C HIS A 117 13.67 15.82 6.91
N LEU A 118 14.10 16.89 6.22
CA LEU A 118 15.28 17.66 6.61
C LEU A 118 15.09 18.27 7.99
N TYR A 119 13.95 18.92 8.21
CA TYR A 119 13.64 19.53 9.48
C TYR A 119 13.66 18.52 10.64
N VAL A 120 12.98 17.38 10.49
CA VAL A 120 12.95 16.33 11.53
C VAL A 120 14.35 15.77 11.77
N PHE A 121 15.12 15.49 10.71
CA PHE A 121 16.48 14.97 10.82
C PHE A 121 17.44 15.97 11.48
N GLU A 122 17.33 17.26 11.19
CA GLU A 122 18.10 18.32 11.86
C GLU A 122 17.76 18.43 13.35
N GLU A 123 16.48 18.25 13.72
CA GLU A 123 16.06 18.21 15.12
C GLU A 123 16.61 16.98 15.86
N GLU A 124 16.64 15.82 15.21
CA GLU A 124 17.24 14.60 15.76
C GLU A 124 18.75 14.73 15.92
N LYS A 125 19.44 15.31 14.92
CA LYS A 125 20.89 15.54 14.97
C LYS A 125 21.28 16.40 16.17
N LYS A 126 20.55 17.48 16.43
CA LYS A 126 20.76 18.37 17.59
C LYS A 126 20.63 17.64 18.93
N LYS A 127 19.79 16.61 19.02
CA LYS A 127 19.63 15.80 20.23
C LYS A 127 20.78 14.81 20.41
N THR A 128 21.29 14.24 19.31
CA THR A 128 22.41 13.29 19.34
C THR A 128 23.76 13.96 19.60
N GLU A 129 24.02 15.15 19.04
CA GLU A 129 25.27 15.91 19.26
C GLU A 129 25.41 16.38 20.72
N ALA A 130 24.30 16.60 21.42
CA ALA A 130 24.28 16.93 22.84
C ALA A 130 24.63 15.73 23.75
N MET A 131 24.58 14.49 23.23
CA MET A 131 24.79 13.27 24.01
C MET A 131 26.20 12.68 23.83
N ASP A 132 26.87 12.97 22.70
CA ASP A 132 28.25 12.52 22.41
C ASP A 132 29.32 13.33 23.16
N SER A 133 29.02 14.58 23.52
CA SER A 133 29.93 15.45 24.29
C SER A 133 30.06 15.06 25.78
N ALA A 134 29.36 14.02 26.25
CA ALA A 134 29.32 13.59 27.64
C ALA A 134 29.99 12.22 27.91
N MET A 135 30.73 11.66 26.95
CA MET A 135 31.50 10.43 27.17
C MET A 135 32.98 10.76 27.37
N PRO A 136 33.47 10.92 28.62
CA PRO A 136 34.90 10.95 28.86
C PRO A 136 35.47 9.57 28.52
N SER A 137 36.48 9.57 27.64
CA SER A 137 37.33 8.42 27.35
C SER A 137 37.85 7.81 28.65
N PHE A 138 37.26 6.70 29.09
CA PHE A 138 37.90 5.84 30.07
C PHE A 138 38.93 4.99 29.34
N GLU A 139 40.13 5.56 29.16
CA GLU A 139 41.35 4.75 29.06
C GLU A 139 41.54 4.12 30.45
N CYS A 140 41.09 2.86 30.61
CA CYS A 140 41.42 2.06 31.78
C CYS A 140 42.72 1.29 31.49
N ILE A 141 43.75 1.65 32.26
CA ILE A 141 45.03 0.97 32.48
C ILE A 141 44.80 -0.42 33.10
#